data_AF-A0A429BSU2-F1
#
_entry.id   AF-A0A429BSU2-F1
#
_cell.length_a   1.000
_cell.length_b   1.000
_cell.length_c   1.000
_cell.angle_alpha   90.00
_cell.angle_beta   90.00
_cell.angle_gamma   90.00
#
_symmetry.space_group_name_H-M   'P 1'
#
loop_
_entity.id
_entity.type
_entity.pdbx_description
1 polymer ?
#
loop_
_entity_poly.entity_id
_entity_poly.type
_entity_poly.pdbx_seq_one_letter_code
_entity_poly.pdbx_strand_id
1 'polypeptide(L)'
;MAQDLRFSLLGPVRAWRGDQELDLGSPQQRLVLAMLRLAGGRAVGNDQLVDAVWGREQPRTALSTLRTYVSRLRRALGDGVSRPARSEPRGRVGE
;
A
#
# COMPACT_ATOMS: atom_id res chain seq x y z
N MET A 1 -20.12 3.49 12.68
CA MET A 1 -20.17 2.60 11.51
C MET A 1 -18.84 2.74 10.79
N ALA A 2 -18.05 1.66 10.68
CA ALA A 2 -16.76 1.73 9.99
C ALA A 2 -17.02 1.97 8.51
N GLN A 3 -16.46 3.05 7.97
CA GLN A 3 -16.74 3.47 6.59
C GLN A 3 -15.96 2.53 5.65
N ASP A 4 -16.66 1.84 4.76
CA ASP A 4 -16.04 0.86 3.85
C ASP A 4 -15.07 1.54 2.87
N LEU A 5 -13.91 0.89 2.65
CA LEU A 5 -12.86 1.36 1.75
C LEU A 5 -12.99 0.62 0.40
N ARG A 6 -13.40 1.34 -0.64
CA ARG A 6 -13.54 0.82 -2.00
C ARG A 6 -12.38 1.28 -2.87
N PHE A 7 -11.89 0.41 -3.76
CA PHE A 7 -10.78 0.69 -4.67
C PHE A 7 -11.15 0.34 -6.10
N SER A 8 -10.69 1.14 -7.06
CA SER A 8 -10.74 0.83 -8.49
C SER A 8 -9.32 0.72 -9.02
N LEU A 9 -9.02 -0.38 -9.73
CA LEU A 9 -7.69 -0.67 -10.29
C LEU A 9 -7.71 -0.92 -11.81
N LEU A 10 -8.85 -1.35 -12.37
CA LEU A 10 -9.02 -1.60 -13.80
C LEU A 10 -9.39 -0.31 -14.53
N GLY A 11 -8.46 0.64 -14.48
CA GLY A 11 -8.63 2.03 -14.90
C GLY A 11 -7.73 2.93 -14.06
N PRO A 12 -8.00 4.25 -13.99
CA PRO A 12 -7.29 5.12 -13.08
C PRO A 12 -7.43 4.60 -11.64
N VAL A 13 -6.31 4.41 -10.96
CA VAL A 13 -6.31 3.93 -9.56
C VAL A 13 -6.99 4.98 -8.67
N ARG A 14 -8.09 4.58 -8.04
CA ARG A 14 -8.90 5.46 -7.19
C ARG A 14 -9.32 4.73 -5.93
N ALA A 15 -9.60 5.49 -4.87
CA ALA A 15 -10.12 4.95 -3.63
C ALA A 15 -11.26 5.84 -3.10
N TRP A 16 -12.24 5.22 -2.46
CA TRP A 16 -13.35 5.90 -1.80
C TRP A 16 -13.49 5.41 -0.38
N ARG A 17 -13.91 6.32 0.50
CA ARG A 17 -14.38 6.02 1.85
C ARG A 17 -15.85 6.37 1.92
N GLY A 18 -16.70 5.34 1.96
CA GLY A 18 -18.13 5.56 1.70
C GLY A 18 -18.31 6.16 0.31
N ASP A 19 -18.89 7.36 0.25
CA ASP A 19 -19.11 8.11 -1.00
C ASP A 19 -17.99 9.11 -1.34
N GLN A 20 -17.09 9.41 -0.39
CA GLN A 20 -16.03 10.39 -0.60
C GLN A 20 -14.83 9.76 -1.33
N GLU A 21 -14.48 10.30 -2.50
CA GLU A 21 -13.23 9.97 -3.20
C GLU A 21 -12.02 10.52 -2.41
N LEU A 22 -11.00 9.69 -2.24
CA LEU A 22 -9.77 10.01 -1.52
C LEU A 22 -8.69 10.48 -2.48
N ASP A 23 -7.98 11.55 -2.13
CA ASP A 23 -6.80 11.98 -2.88
C ASP A 23 -5.61 11.05 -2.56
N LEU A 24 -5.33 10.15 -3.52
CA LEU A 24 -4.20 9.23 -3.46
C LEU A 24 -2.88 9.85 -3.93
N GLY A 25 -2.90 11.13 -4.32
CA GLY A 25 -1.75 11.89 -4.75
C GLY A 25 -1.20 11.44 -6.11
N SER A 26 0.12 11.33 -6.23
CA SER A 26 0.80 11.17 -7.53
C SER A 26 0.53 9.80 -8.21
N PRO A 27 0.75 9.67 -9.53
CA PRO A 27 0.66 8.37 -10.22
C PRO A 27 1.51 7.28 -9.57
N GLN A 28 2.70 7.63 -9.08
CA GLN A 28 3.59 6.69 -8.39
C GLN A 28 3.05 6.26 -7.02
N GLN A 29 2.43 7.18 -6.27
CA GLN A 29 1.74 6.82 -5.00
C GLN A 29 0.58 5.87 -5.26
N ARG A 30 -0.22 6.15 -6.28
CA ARG A 30 -1.30 5.28 -6.73
C ARG A 30 -0.79 3.88 -7.14
N LEU A 31 0.34 3.81 -7.83
CA LEU A 31 0.94 2.54 -8.24
C LEU A 31 1.39 1.70 -7.03
N VAL A 32 2.01 2.33 -6.02
CA VAL A 32 2.35 1.65 -4.75
C VAL A 32 1.09 1.06 -4.10
N LEU A 33 0.00 1.82 -4.05
CA LEU A 33 -1.26 1.34 -3.49
C LEU A 33 -1.81 0.15 -4.28
N ALA A 34 -1.80 0.23 -5.62
CA ALA A 34 -2.24 -0.85 -6.49
C ALA A 34 -1.46 -2.14 -6.24
N MET A 35 -0.12 -2.05 -6.17
CA MET A 35 0.75 -3.19 -5.88
C MET A 35 0.46 -3.83 -4.52
N LEU A 36 0.31 -3.01 -3.48
CA LEU A 36 -0.05 -3.50 -2.14
C LEU A 36 -1.44 -4.16 -2.13
N ARG A 37 -2.38 -3.66 -2.93
CA ARG A 37 -3.72 -4.22 -3.01
C ARG A 37 -3.75 -5.55 -3.76
N LEU A 38 -2.99 -5.65 -4.86
CA LEU A 38 -2.77 -6.89 -5.61
C LEU A 38 -2.05 -7.97 -4.79
N ALA A 39 -1.19 -7.57 -3.85
CA ALA A 39 -0.55 -8.49 -2.91
C ALA A 39 -1.55 -9.20 -1.97
N GLY A 40 -2.79 -8.70 -1.85
CA GLY A 40 -3.87 -9.37 -1.12
C GLY A 40 -3.61 -9.47 0.39
N GLY A 41 -2.96 -8.46 0.98
CA GLY A 41 -2.63 -8.45 2.41
C GLY A 41 -1.33 -9.19 2.78
N ARG A 42 -0.60 -9.73 1.79
CA ARG A 42 0.76 -10.24 1.99
C ARG A 42 1.76 -9.08 2.10
N ALA A 43 2.83 -9.30 2.86
CA ALA A 43 3.93 -8.35 2.91
C ALA A 43 4.63 -8.27 1.55
N VAL A 44 4.88 -7.06 1.08
CA VAL A 44 5.65 -6.77 -0.14
C VAL A 44 6.98 -6.15 0.27
N GLY A 45 8.08 -6.67 -0.25
CA GLY A 45 9.42 -6.15 0.05
C GLY A 45 9.63 -4.74 -0.51
N ASN A 46 10.49 -3.95 0.14
CA ASN A 46 10.83 -2.61 -0.36
C ASN A 46 11.42 -2.66 -1.76
N ASP A 47 12.28 -3.64 -2.05
CA ASP A 47 12.93 -3.79 -3.35
C ASP A 47 11.92 -4.06 -4.47
N GLN A 48 10.94 -4.93 -4.22
CA GLN A 48 9.84 -5.19 -5.14
C GLN A 48 8.97 -3.96 -5.39
N LEU A 49 8.70 -3.16 -4.37
CA LEU A 49 7.94 -1.91 -4.52
C LEU A 49 8.75 -0.85 -5.26
N VAL A 50 10.07 -0.80 -5.07
CA VAL A 50 10.96 0.10 -5.79
C VAL A 50 11.01 -0.29 -7.27
N ASP A 51 11.28 -1.55 -7.57
CA ASP A 51 11.29 -2.07 -8.95
C ASP A 51 9.94 -1.85 -9.64
N ALA A 52 8.82 -2.09 -8.96
CA ALA A 52 7.49 -1.86 -9.55
C ALA A 52 7.22 -0.38 -9.90
N VAL A 53 7.79 0.57 -9.17
CA VAL A 53 7.52 2.01 -9.34
C VAL A 53 8.50 2.69 -10.30
N TRP A 54 9.76 2.28 -10.27
CA TRP A 54 10.83 2.93 -11.04
C TRP A 54 11.52 1.99 -12.05
N GLY A 55 11.33 0.67 -11.94
CA GLY A 55 11.99 -0.32 -12.78
C GLY A 55 13.51 -0.14 -12.80
N ARG A 56 14.07 -0.13 -14.01
CA ARG A 56 15.52 0.01 -14.22
C ARG A 56 16.07 1.43 -13.98
N GLU A 57 15.21 2.44 -13.89
CA GLU A 57 15.59 3.86 -13.73
C GLU A 57 15.34 4.34 -12.30
N GLN A 58 15.81 3.57 -11.32
CA GLN A 58 15.64 3.92 -9.91
C GLN A 58 16.56 5.08 -9.48
N PRO A 59 16.01 6.16 -8.89
CA PRO A 59 16.84 7.19 -8.29
C PRO A 59 17.50 6.68 -7.01
N ARG A 60 18.64 7.28 -6.63
CA ARG A 60 19.32 6.98 -5.34
C ARG A 60 18.41 7.19 -4.12
N THR A 61 17.37 8.01 -4.26
CA THR A 61 16.40 8.34 -3.22
C THR A 61 15.14 7.47 -3.24
N ALA A 62 15.06 6.44 -4.10
CA ALA A 62 13.84 5.64 -4.31
C ALA A 62 13.23 5.11 -3.00
N LEU A 63 14.04 4.53 -2.12
CA LEU A 63 13.57 4.00 -0.83
C LEU A 63 13.00 5.09 0.09
N SER A 64 13.64 6.25 0.15
CA SER A 64 13.16 7.38 0.96
C SER A 64 11.86 7.93 0.40
N THR A 65 11.77 8.06 -0.92
CA THR A 65 10.56 8.48 -1.63
C THR A 65 9.41 7.48 -1.42
N LEU A 66 9.69 6.17 -1.50
CA LEU A 66 8.71 5.12 -1.23
C LEU A 66 8.13 5.25 0.17
N ARG A 67 8.96 5.46 1.19
CA ARG A 67 8.50 5.68 2.58
C ARG A 67 7.59 6.90 2.69
N THR A 68 7.91 8.00 2.00
CA THR A 68 7.05 9.18 1.93
C THR A 68 5.71 8.87 1.26
N TYR A 69 5.70 8.09 0.18
CA TYR A 69 4.47 7.67 -0.50
C TYR A 69 3.58 6.83 0.41
N VAL A 70 4.14 5.83 1.09
CA VAL A 70 3.40 5.00 2.06
C VAL A 70 2.83 5.84 3.20
N SER A 71 3.60 6.78 3.74
CA SER A 71 3.14 7.67 4.80
C SER A 71 1.94 8.53 4.36
N ARG A 72 2.02 9.12 3.17
CA ARG A 72 0.92 9.92 2.59
C ARG A 72 -0.32 9.08 2.31
N LEU A 73 -0.15 7.88 1.77
CA LEU A 73 -1.26 6.95 1.53
C LEU A 73 -1.94 6.54 2.83
N ARG A 74 -1.19 6.23 3.89
CA ARG A 74 -1.76 5.91 5.22
C ARG A 74 -2.60 7.06 5.75
N ARG A 75 -2.12 8.29 5.61
CA ARG A 75 -2.85 9.49 6.03
C ARG A 75 -4.11 9.71 5.19
N ALA A 76 -4.04 9.53 3.87
CA ALA A 76 -5.18 9.67 2.96
C ALA A 76 -6.26 8.60 3.18
N LEU A 77 -5.85 7.35 3.42
CA LEU A 77 -6.73 6.23 3.75
C LEU A 77 -7.28 6.30 5.18
N GLY A 78 -6.83 7.30 5.95
CA GLY A 78 -7.03 7.52 7.39
C GLY A 78 -6.37 6.45 8.24
N ASP A 79 -5.81 6.87 9.39
CA ASP A 79 -5.11 6.02 10.35
C ASP A 79 -6.04 5.02 11.06
N GLY A 80 -6.60 4.08 10.30
CA GLY A 80 -7.17 2.84 10.80
C GLY A 80 -6.03 1.90 11.17
N VAL A 81 -5.22 2.27 12.17
CA VAL A 81 -4.27 1.34 12.80
C VAL A 81 -5.10 0.29 13.56
N SER A 82 -5.76 -0.61 12.83
CA SER A 82 -5.81 -1.99 13.28
C SER A 82 -4.37 -2.45 13.24
N ARG A 83 -3.76 -2.56 14.43
CA ARG A 83 -2.54 -3.35 14.62
C ARG A 83 -2.70 -4.61 13.77
N PRO A 84 -1.71 -4.98 12.93
CA PRO A 84 -1.79 -6.27 12.27
C PRO A 84 -2.12 -7.27 13.38
N ALA A 85 -3.22 -8.02 13.23
CA ALA A 85 -3.53 -9.13 14.11
C ALA A 85 -2.22 -9.89 14.21
N ARG A 86 -1.61 -9.82 15.39
CA ARG A 86 -0.25 -10.28 15.67
C ARG A 86 -0.15 -11.61 14.96
N SER A 87 0.78 -11.74 14.01
CA SER A 87 1.10 -13.01 13.41
C SER A 87 1.35 -13.96 14.57
N GLU A 88 0.37 -14.81 14.89
CA GLU A 88 0.62 -15.92 15.78
C GLU A 88 1.80 -16.67 15.14
N PRO A 89 2.87 -16.92 15.90
CA PRO A 89 3.99 -17.67 15.39
C PRO A 89 3.43 -19.03 14.98
N ARG A 90 3.26 -19.21 13.66
CA ARG A 90 2.79 -20.45 13.08
C ARG A 90 3.76 -21.52 13.51
N GLY A 91 3.23 -22.43 14.33
CA GLY A 91 3.76 -23.72 14.75
C GLY A 91 5.28 -23.90 14.60
N ARG A 92 5.94 -23.96 15.76
CA ARG A 92 7.04 -24.91 15.95
C ARG A 92 6.52 -26.31 15.59
N VAL A 93 6.68 -26.71 14.33
CA VAL A 93 6.95 -28.10 13.93
C VAL A 93 8.48 -28.18 13.96
N GLY A 94 9.12 -28.84 14.92
CA GLY A 94 8.87 -30.21 15.32
C GLY A 94 9.78 -31.06 14.45
N GLU A 95 11.04 -31.16 14.87
CA GLU A 95 12.03 -32.22 14.61
C GLU A 95 13.33 -31.88 15.34
#